data_AF-F4MP66-F1
#
_entry.id   AF-F4MP66-F1
#
_cell.length_a   1.000
_cell.length_b   1.000
_cell.length_c   1.000
_cell.angle_alpha   90.00
_cell.angle_beta   90.00
_cell.angle_gamma   90.00
#
_symmetry.space_group_name_H-M   'P 1'
#
loop_
_entity.id
_entity.type
_entity.pdbx_description
1 polymer ?
#
loop_
_entity_poly.entity_id
_entity_poly.type
_entity_poly.pdbx_seq_one_letter_code
_entity_poly.pdbx_strand_id
1 'polypeptide(L)'
;MLLYVEQSGTNIYDRDIKQSGNVINFDDLINNNQDLFDYNFSGFSVGTKDLLFDYNRKDEKLYKDKIVEAKYDDINGTLGLKVEISNRDDNHSNESTITKEFNFNGFRKIDIDNYKNNPFTFSLLPKNLSEIIKNDKIKQTLKESDVDIHKNEVDEFGAFYSKDNIWETLIFKNLLVDLTDNDHHTYRSNKTLKVDYSGSDKNYKSILGLKSNQSLYPFHTIITKDSIKNILVTIKDKKFTLDFELHIPIYSTSFSNLLSQAGSDRILLVRVSQTTQID
;
A
#
# COMPACT_ATOMS: atom_id res chain seq x y z
N MET A 1 -7.84 -0.82 -9.60
CA MET A 1 -6.81 -1.86 -9.81
C MET A 1 -7.52 -3.18 -10.12
N LEU A 2 -7.12 -3.96 -11.13
CA LEU A 2 -7.77 -5.22 -11.47
C LEU A 2 -6.88 -6.40 -11.05
N LEU A 3 -7.26 -7.09 -9.98
CA LEU A 3 -6.41 -8.06 -9.31
C LEU A 3 -6.52 -9.46 -9.93
N TYR A 4 -6.25 -9.62 -11.23
CA TYR A 4 -6.34 -10.95 -11.81
C TYR A 4 -5.62 -11.12 -13.15
N VAL A 5 -4.91 -12.24 -13.29
CA VAL A 5 -4.54 -12.87 -14.57
C VAL A 5 -5.25 -14.21 -14.57
N GLU A 6 -6.06 -14.45 -15.59
CA GLU A 6 -6.89 -15.65 -15.67
C GLU A 6 -6.00 -16.85 -16.01
N GLN A 7 -5.75 -17.75 -15.07
CA GLN A 7 -4.95 -18.94 -15.34
C GLN A 7 -5.56 -20.22 -14.76
N SER A 8 -5.31 -21.32 -15.46
CA SER A 8 -5.70 -22.66 -15.00
C SER A 8 -4.77 -23.13 -13.89
N GLY A 9 -5.32 -23.57 -12.75
CA GLY A 9 -4.56 -24.06 -11.59
C GLY A 9 -4.22 -22.98 -10.57
N THR A 10 -3.29 -23.26 -9.65
CA THR A 10 -2.87 -22.30 -8.59
C THR A 10 -2.33 -21.02 -9.21
N ASN A 11 -2.85 -19.86 -8.80
CA ASN A 11 -2.45 -18.56 -9.35
C ASN A 11 -0.95 -18.28 -9.13
N ILE A 12 -0.26 -17.73 -10.13
CA ILE A 12 1.14 -17.28 -10.03
C ILE A 12 1.32 -16.30 -8.89
N TYR A 13 0.30 -15.48 -8.61
CA TYR A 13 0.29 -14.53 -7.52
C TYR A 13 0.35 -15.21 -6.15
N ASP A 14 -0.47 -16.25 -5.95
CA ASP A 14 -0.49 -17.02 -4.71
C ASP A 14 0.85 -17.71 -4.43
N ARG A 15 1.51 -18.19 -5.49
CA ARG A 15 2.79 -18.90 -5.40
C ARG A 15 3.96 -17.93 -5.20
N ASP A 16 4.03 -16.90 -6.02
CA ASP A 16 5.27 -16.16 -6.23
C ASP A 16 5.34 -14.90 -5.38
N ILE A 17 4.24 -14.17 -5.20
CA ILE A 17 4.27 -12.83 -4.57
C ILE A 17 3.32 -12.64 -3.39
N LYS A 18 2.33 -13.49 -3.16
CA LYS A 18 1.40 -13.37 -2.02
C LYS A 18 2.13 -13.51 -0.69
N GLN A 19 1.87 -12.59 0.23
CA GLN A 19 2.31 -12.67 1.62
C GLN A 19 1.28 -13.46 2.45
N SER A 20 1.77 -14.28 3.37
CA SER A 20 0.95 -14.99 4.35
C SER A 20 0.99 -14.30 5.71
N GLY A 21 0.00 -14.61 6.56
CA GLY A 21 -0.12 -14.07 7.92
C GLY A 21 -1.26 -13.07 8.06
N ASN A 22 -1.16 -12.19 9.06
CA ASN A 22 -2.17 -11.16 9.33
C ASN A 22 -1.97 -9.94 8.42
N VAL A 23 -2.22 -10.12 7.12
CA VAL A 23 -1.99 -9.13 6.07
C VAL A 23 -3.22 -8.98 5.18
N ILE A 24 -3.34 -7.86 4.48
CA ILE A 24 -4.35 -7.62 3.43
C ILE A 24 -3.75 -8.04 2.09
N ASN A 25 -4.10 -9.21 1.59
CA ASN A 25 -3.59 -9.73 0.31
C ASN A 25 -4.73 -9.94 -0.71
N PHE A 26 -4.43 -10.63 -1.82
CA PHE A 26 -5.42 -10.90 -2.88
C PHE A 26 -6.73 -11.50 -2.35
N ASP A 27 -6.69 -12.37 -1.35
CA ASP A 27 -7.88 -13.02 -0.80
C ASP A 27 -8.81 -12.00 -0.10
N ASP A 28 -8.23 -11.00 0.57
CA ASP A 28 -8.96 -9.90 1.22
C ASP A 28 -9.52 -8.87 0.23
N LEU A 29 -8.91 -8.75 -0.96
CA LEU A 29 -9.24 -7.72 -1.95
C LEU A 29 -10.20 -8.23 -3.04
N ILE A 30 -10.10 -9.50 -3.44
CA ILE A 30 -10.98 -10.12 -4.46
C ILE A 30 -12.40 -10.29 -3.92
N ASN A 31 -12.53 -10.68 -2.65
CA ASN A 31 -13.81 -10.84 -2.00
C ASN A 31 -14.37 -9.47 -1.61
N ASN A 32 -15.70 -9.28 -1.70
CA ASN A 32 -16.35 -8.06 -1.23
C ASN A 32 -16.17 -7.94 0.31
N ASN A 33 -15.07 -7.33 0.72
CA ASN A 33 -14.64 -7.21 2.10
C ASN A 33 -15.16 -5.90 2.69
N GLN A 34 -16.30 -5.98 3.37
CA GLN A 34 -16.97 -4.84 3.98
C GLN A 34 -16.18 -4.20 5.14
N ASP A 35 -15.09 -4.83 5.58
CA ASP A 35 -14.17 -4.23 6.55
C ASP A 35 -13.13 -3.31 5.90
N LEU A 36 -13.01 -3.32 4.57
CA LEU A 36 -12.05 -2.53 3.79
C LEU A 36 -12.75 -1.58 2.81
N PHE A 37 -13.92 -1.98 2.33
CA PHE A 37 -14.65 -1.27 1.28
C PHE A 37 -16.08 -0.98 1.73
N ASP A 38 -16.69 0.05 1.13
CA ASP A 38 -18.10 0.31 1.34
C ASP A 38 -18.98 -0.81 0.74
N TYR A 39 -20.21 -0.95 1.27
CA TYR A 39 -21.18 -1.97 0.84
C TYR A 39 -21.47 -1.95 -0.67
N ASN A 40 -21.33 -0.78 -1.31
CA ASN A 40 -21.59 -0.62 -2.74
C ASN A 40 -20.39 -0.99 -3.63
N PHE A 41 -19.24 -1.30 -3.03
CA PHE A 41 -18.06 -1.73 -3.79
C PHE A 41 -18.31 -3.10 -4.43
N SER A 42 -18.14 -3.19 -5.75
CA SER A 42 -18.41 -4.41 -6.52
C SER A 42 -17.33 -5.49 -6.37
N GLY A 43 -16.27 -5.23 -5.61
CA GLY A 43 -15.14 -6.15 -5.44
C GLY A 43 -14.16 -6.10 -6.61
N PHE A 44 -12.95 -6.65 -6.42
CA PHE A 44 -12.01 -6.89 -7.51
C PHE A 44 -12.19 -8.33 -8.03
N SER A 45 -13.29 -8.59 -8.75
CA SER A 45 -13.65 -9.94 -9.22
C SER A 45 -13.73 -10.06 -10.75
N VAL A 46 -13.98 -11.26 -11.28
CA VAL A 46 -14.18 -11.54 -12.72
C VAL A 46 -15.24 -10.62 -13.33
N GLY A 47 -16.31 -10.31 -12.59
CA GLY A 47 -17.36 -9.39 -13.06
C GLY A 47 -16.91 -7.94 -13.25
N THR A 48 -15.75 -7.55 -12.70
CA THR A 48 -15.16 -6.21 -12.95
C THR A 48 -14.78 -6.04 -14.42
N LYS A 49 -14.45 -7.14 -15.11
CA LYS A 49 -14.12 -7.15 -16.53
C LYS A 49 -15.34 -6.73 -17.38
N ASP A 50 -16.53 -7.15 -16.97
CA ASP A 50 -17.78 -6.80 -17.64
C ASP A 50 -18.14 -5.32 -17.46
N LEU A 51 -17.53 -4.62 -16.50
CA LEU A 51 -17.65 -3.17 -16.35
C LEU A 51 -16.71 -2.39 -17.30
N LEU A 52 -15.70 -3.06 -17.86
CA LEU A 52 -14.66 -2.44 -18.68
C LEU A 52 -14.87 -2.67 -20.18
N PHE A 53 -15.59 -3.72 -20.57
CA PHE A 53 -15.73 -4.10 -21.97
C PHE A 53 -17.20 -4.29 -22.36
N ASP A 54 -17.54 -3.79 -23.55
CA ASP A 54 -18.80 -4.11 -24.21
C ASP A 54 -18.60 -5.33 -25.12
N TYR A 55 -19.27 -6.43 -24.80
CA TYR A 55 -19.16 -7.67 -25.57
C TYR A 55 -20.29 -7.84 -26.58
N ASN A 56 -19.92 -8.28 -27.79
CA ASN A 56 -20.88 -8.78 -28.76
C ASN A 56 -21.24 -10.24 -28.44
N ARG A 57 -22.50 -10.47 -28.02
CA ARG A 57 -23.02 -11.80 -27.66
C ARG A 57 -22.87 -12.89 -28.73
N LYS A 58 -22.78 -12.52 -30.01
CA LYS A 58 -22.54 -13.50 -31.08
C LYS A 58 -21.08 -13.99 -31.06
N ASP A 59 -20.15 -13.07 -30.84
CA ASP A 59 -18.72 -13.33 -30.85
C ASP A 59 -18.27 -14.04 -29.57
N GLU A 60 -18.93 -13.79 -28.43
CA GLU A 60 -18.70 -14.51 -27.17
C GLU A 60 -18.88 -16.03 -27.27
N LYS A 61 -19.69 -16.49 -28.22
CA LYS A 61 -19.89 -17.94 -28.48
C LYS A 61 -18.76 -18.56 -29.28
N LEU A 62 -17.98 -17.75 -29.99
CA LEU A 62 -16.92 -18.20 -30.89
C LEU A 62 -15.54 -18.02 -30.25
N TYR A 63 -15.38 -16.98 -29.45
CA TYR A 63 -14.11 -16.58 -28.88
C TYR A 63 -14.16 -16.55 -27.35
N LYS A 64 -13.00 -16.80 -26.76
CA LYS A 64 -12.71 -16.55 -25.35
C LYS A 64 -11.60 -15.51 -25.26
N ASP A 65 -11.62 -14.77 -24.19
CA ASP A 65 -10.64 -13.73 -23.96
C ASP A 65 -10.08 -13.78 -22.54
N LYS A 66 -8.81 -13.41 -22.39
CA LYS A 66 -8.05 -13.52 -21.16
C LYS A 66 -7.19 -12.28 -20.96
N ILE A 67 -7.27 -11.69 -19.78
CA ILE A 67 -6.35 -10.62 -19.37
C ILE A 67 -4.98 -11.26 -19.09
N VAL A 68 -3.96 -10.85 -19.85
CA VAL A 68 -2.60 -11.38 -19.74
C VAL A 68 -1.65 -10.41 -19.04
N GLU A 69 -1.86 -9.10 -19.21
CA GLU A 69 -1.06 -8.04 -18.57
C GLU A 69 -1.98 -6.88 -18.18
N ALA A 70 -1.61 -6.18 -17.11
CA ALA A 70 -2.24 -4.96 -16.66
C ALA A 70 -1.19 -3.85 -16.48
N LYS A 71 -1.65 -2.62 -16.68
CA LYS A 71 -0.89 -1.38 -16.52
C LYS A 71 -1.63 -0.51 -15.50
N TYR A 72 -0.94 0.00 -14.49
CA TYR A 72 -1.53 0.90 -13.50
C TYR A 72 -0.76 2.20 -13.48
N ASP A 73 -1.48 3.31 -13.49
CA ASP A 73 -0.91 4.64 -13.31
C ASP A 73 -1.70 5.37 -12.23
N ASP A 74 -1.28 5.21 -10.98
CA ASP A 74 -1.94 5.84 -9.83
C ASP A 74 -1.65 7.36 -9.79
N ILE A 75 -0.70 7.86 -10.58
CA ILE A 75 -0.41 9.30 -10.73
C ILE A 75 -1.47 9.93 -11.64
N ASN A 76 -1.76 9.31 -12.77
CA ASN A 76 -2.68 9.84 -13.78
C ASN A 76 -4.09 9.26 -13.70
N GLY A 77 -4.34 8.24 -12.86
CA GLY A 77 -5.64 7.60 -12.70
C GLY A 77 -6.04 6.78 -13.91
N THR A 78 -5.12 5.97 -14.43
CA THR A 78 -5.37 5.14 -15.62
C THR A 78 -5.13 3.66 -15.36
N LEU A 79 -5.94 2.83 -16.01
CA LEU A 79 -5.83 1.38 -16.04
C LEU A 79 -5.65 0.96 -17.50
N GLY A 80 -4.59 0.22 -17.81
CA GLY A 80 -4.46 -0.47 -19.09
C GLY A 80 -4.67 -1.97 -18.92
N LEU A 81 -5.40 -2.60 -19.84
CA LEU A 81 -5.54 -4.06 -19.90
C LEU A 81 -5.06 -4.58 -21.26
N LYS A 82 -4.23 -5.62 -21.23
CA LYS A 82 -3.83 -6.38 -22.40
C LYS A 82 -4.57 -7.69 -22.41
N VAL A 83 -5.37 -7.89 -23.43
CA VAL A 83 -6.31 -9.01 -23.56
C VAL A 83 -5.90 -9.88 -24.73
N GLU A 84 -5.68 -11.14 -24.45
CA GLU A 84 -5.53 -12.19 -25.44
C GLU A 84 -6.92 -12.70 -25.84
N ILE A 85 -7.20 -12.78 -27.14
CA ILE A 85 -8.45 -13.29 -27.70
C ILE A 85 -8.12 -14.50 -28.57
N SER A 86 -8.79 -15.63 -28.30
CA SER A 86 -8.56 -16.90 -28.97
C SER A 86 -9.88 -17.63 -29.24
N ASN A 87 -9.86 -18.62 -30.13
CA ASN A 87 -11.02 -19.47 -30.36
C ASN A 87 -11.38 -20.23 -29.08
N ARG A 88 -12.68 -20.39 -28.83
CA ARG A 88 -13.13 -21.35 -27.81
C ARG A 88 -12.78 -22.77 -28.24
N ASP A 89 -12.71 -23.67 -27.25
CA ASP A 89 -12.27 -25.05 -27.46
C ASP A 89 -13.22 -25.84 -28.39
N ASP A 90 -14.49 -25.44 -28.46
CA ASP A 90 -15.52 -25.97 -29.35
C ASP A 90 -15.60 -25.26 -30.72
N ASN A 91 -14.85 -24.17 -30.91
CA ASN A 91 -14.73 -23.48 -32.19
C ASN A 91 -13.47 -23.93 -32.93
N HIS A 92 -13.62 -24.83 -33.91
CA HIS A 92 -12.53 -25.37 -34.73
C HIS A 92 -12.04 -24.43 -35.85
N SER A 93 -12.24 -23.11 -35.70
CA SER A 93 -11.68 -22.09 -36.58
C SER A 93 -10.14 -22.13 -36.56
N ASN A 94 -9.51 -21.85 -37.70
CA ASN A 94 -8.06 -21.73 -37.83
C ASN A 94 -7.57 -20.29 -37.60
N GLU A 95 -8.42 -19.41 -37.08
CA GLU A 95 -8.06 -18.03 -36.76
C GLU A 95 -6.97 -17.98 -35.69
N SER A 96 -5.97 -17.12 -35.90
CA SER A 96 -4.86 -16.93 -34.98
C SER A 96 -5.30 -16.22 -33.71
N THR A 97 -4.74 -16.61 -32.57
CA THR A 97 -4.81 -15.83 -31.33
C THR A 97 -4.27 -14.41 -31.56
N ILE A 98 -5.01 -13.41 -31.07
CA ILE A 98 -4.60 -12.01 -31.14
C ILE A 98 -4.48 -11.41 -29.75
N THR A 99 -3.71 -10.33 -29.65
CA THR A 99 -3.61 -9.53 -28.42
C THR A 99 -4.03 -8.09 -28.69
N LYS A 100 -4.83 -7.51 -27.80
CA LYS A 100 -5.30 -6.12 -27.88
C LYS A 100 -5.05 -5.40 -26.57
N GLU A 101 -4.68 -4.13 -26.67
CA GLU A 101 -4.44 -3.25 -25.53
C GLU A 101 -5.58 -2.25 -25.42
N PHE A 102 -6.09 -2.08 -24.21
CA PHE A 102 -7.16 -1.17 -23.86
C PHE A 102 -6.67 -0.25 -22.75
N ASN A 103 -7.02 1.03 -22.81
CA ASN A 103 -6.67 2.01 -21.79
C ASN A 103 -7.94 2.73 -21.31
N PHE A 104 -8.08 2.79 -20.00
CA PHE A 104 -9.22 3.34 -19.29
C PHE A 104 -8.75 4.50 -18.42
N ASN A 105 -9.51 5.59 -18.45
CA ASN A 105 -9.26 6.78 -17.65
C ASN A 105 -10.33 6.92 -16.55
N GLY A 106 -10.08 7.80 -15.59
CA GLY A 106 -11.05 8.14 -14.55
C GLY A 106 -10.93 7.32 -13.27
N PHE A 107 -9.85 6.55 -13.10
CA PHE A 107 -9.53 5.93 -11.83
C PHE A 107 -9.03 6.99 -10.83
N ARG A 108 -9.16 6.68 -9.54
CA ARG A 108 -8.65 7.53 -8.46
C ARG A 108 -7.15 7.78 -8.65
N LYS A 109 -6.74 9.04 -8.48
CA LYS A 109 -5.34 9.48 -8.54
C LYS A 109 -4.82 9.72 -7.14
N ILE A 110 -3.52 9.55 -6.96
CA ILE A 110 -2.81 10.01 -5.77
C ILE A 110 -2.60 11.52 -5.89
N ASP A 111 -3.03 12.26 -4.89
CA ASP A 111 -2.70 13.66 -4.72
C ASP A 111 -1.32 13.77 -4.06
N ILE A 112 -0.29 13.94 -4.91
CA ILE A 112 1.11 14.03 -4.48
C ILE A 112 1.40 15.38 -3.82
N ASP A 113 0.72 16.43 -4.27
CA ASP A 113 0.93 17.79 -3.81
C ASP A 113 0.26 18.04 -2.45
N ASN A 114 -0.84 17.34 -2.17
CA ASN A 114 -1.52 17.37 -0.88
C ASN A 114 -1.89 15.97 -0.39
N TYR A 115 -0.98 15.36 0.38
CA TYR A 115 -1.15 13.99 0.85
C TYR A 115 -2.44 13.74 1.66
N LYS A 116 -3.02 14.79 2.27
CA LYS A 116 -4.24 14.71 3.08
C LYS A 116 -5.51 14.47 2.26
N ASN A 117 -5.46 14.68 0.95
CA ASN A 117 -6.58 14.40 0.04
C ASN A 117 -6.63 12.92 -0.41
N ASN A 118 -5.63 12.13 -0.01
CA ASN A 118 -5.62 10.71 -0.31
C ASN A 118 -6.47 9.91 0.69
N PRO A 119 -6.96 8.71 0.31
CA PRO A 119 -7.90 7.95 1.14
C PRO A 119 -7.21 7.19 2.28
N PHE A 120 -6.09 7.70 2.77
CA PHE A 120 -5.28 7.07 3.81
C PHE A 120 -4.58 8.09 4.70
N THR A 121 -4.42 7.73 5.96
CA THR A 121 -3.64 8.49 6.94
C THR A 121 -2.71 7.56 7.69
N PHE A 122 -1.48 8.03 7.92
CA PHE A 122 -0.49 7.33 8.73
C PHE A 122 -0.41 7.98 10.10
N SER A 123 -0.36 7.16 11.14
CA SER A 123 -0.33 7.64 12.53
C SER A 123 0.49 6.73 13.44
N LEU A 124 0.98 7.30 14.54
CA LEU A 124 1.65 6.59 15.61
C LEU A 124 0.89 6.89 16.90
N LEU A 125 0.56 5.89 17.72
CA LEU A 125 -0.14 6.17 18.97
C LEU A 125 0.83 6.73 20.04
N PRO A 126 0.37 7.61 20.96
CA PRO A 126 1.19 8.12 22.06
C PRO A 126 1.82 7.00 22.92
N LYS A 127 1.10 5.89 23.10
CA LYS A 127 1.58 4.71 23.84
C LYS A 127 2.75 4.05 23.11
N ASN A 128 2.64 3.83 21.81
CA ASN A 128 3.72 3.25 21.02
C ASN A 128 4.95 4.16 21.02
N LEU A 129 4.77 5.49 20.94
CA LEU A 129 5.89 6.42 21.11
C LEU A 129 6.54 6.29 22.51
N SER A 130 5.74 6.18 23.58
CA SER A 130 6.25 5.96 24.94
C SER A 130 7.09 4.68 25.03
N GLU A 131 6.67 3.60 24.36
CA GLU A 131 7.42 2.35 24.30
C GLU A 131 8.72 2.48 23.48
N ILE A 132 8.69 3.23 22.36
CA ILE A 132 9.87 3.51 21.53
C ILE A 132 10.93 4.25 22.35
N ILE A 133 10.58 5.34 23.04
CA ILE A 133 11.54 6.11 23.84
C ILE A 133 12.06 5.35 25.07
N LYS A 134 11.31 4.34 25.54
CA LYS A 134 11.74 3.45 26.63
C LYS A 134 12.75 2.39 26.19
N ASN A 135 12.91 2.15 24.88
CA ASN A 135 13.85 1.19 24.33
C ASN A 135 15.31 1.58 24.63
N ASP A 136 16.12 0.61 25.09
CA ASP A 136 17.49 0.87 25.54
C ASP A 136 18.40 1.38 24.42
N LYS A 137 18.21 0.90 23.18
CA LYS A 137 18.99 1.39 22.03
C LYS A 137 18.64 2.83 21.69
N ILE A 138 17.36 3.19 21.78
CA ILE A 138 16.89 4.57 21.57
C ILE A 138 17.46 5.49 22.64
N LYS A 139 17.40 5.09 23.91
CA LYS A 139 18.02 5.83 25.01
C LYS A 139 19.52 6.00 24.80
N GLN A 140 20.21 4.98 24.30
CA GLN A 140 21.63 5.06 23.98
C GLN A 140 21.88 6.07 22.85
N THR A 141 21.13 6.01 21.75
CA THR A 141 21.27 6.97 20.64
C THR A 141 21.02 8.42 21.09
N LEU A 142 20.02 8.65 21.96
CA LEU A 142 19.75 9.96 22.55
C LEU A 142 20.92 10.44 23.41
N LYS A 143 21.46 9.57 24.29
CA LYS A 143 22.63 9.88 25.12
C LYS A 143 23.90 10.15 24.31
N GLU A 144 24.16 9.39 23.25
CA GLU A 144 25.28 9.61 22.32
C GLU A 144 25.17 10.95 21.58
N SER A 145 23.96 11.52 21.54
CA SER A 145 23.65 12.83 20.97
C SER A 145 23.54 13.93 22.03
N ASP A 146 24.00 13.67 23.26
CA ASP A 146 23.90 14.57 24.43
C ASP A 146 22.46 15.01 24.80
N VAL A 147 21.46 14.20 24.45
CA VAL A 147 20.04 14.41 24.81
C VAL A 147 19.65 13.55 26.01
N ASP A 148 19.45 14.19 27.16
CA ASP A 148 18.81 13.58 28.35
C ASP A 148 17.34 14.01 28.42
N ILE A 149 16.43 13.08 28.11
CA ILE A 149 14.99 13.34 28.00
C ILE A 149 14.35 13.83 29.32
N HIS A 150 15.01 13.62 30.47
CA HIS A 150 14.49 14.03 31.78
C HIS A 150 15.08 15.36 32.27
N LYS A 151 16.07 15.92 31.57
CA LYS A 151 16.80 17.12 32.03
C LYS A 151 16.84 18.25 31.00
N ASN A 152 16.79 17.93 29.72
CA ASN A 152 16.99 18.91 28.66
C ASN A 152 15.65 19.34 28.10
N GLU A 153 15.49 20.66 27.91
CA GLU A 153 14.58 21.17 26.88
C GLU A 153 15.33 21.19 25.55
N VAL A 154 14.69 20.70 24.51
CA VAL A 154 15.25 20.57 23.16
C VAL A 154 14.18 21.08 22.20
N ASP A 155 14.40 22.27 21.63
CA ASP A 155 13.39 22.93 20.78
C ASP A 155 13.18 22.19 19.45
N GLU A 156 14.25 21.68 18.83
CA GLU A 156 14.18 20.78 17.67
C GLU A 156 15.56 20.14 17.48
N PHE A 157 15.63 18.81 17.47
CA PHE A 157 16.86 18.07 17.23
C PHE A 157 16.64 16.98 16.18
N GLY A 158 17.35 17.10 15.06
CA GLY A 158 17.21 16.24 13.90
C GLY A 158 18.44 15.39 13.61
N ALA A 159 18.32 14.57 12.56
CA ALA A 159 19.39 13.70 12.03
C ALA A 159 19.79 12.53 12.94
N PHE A 160 18.80 11.86 13.55
CA PHE A 160 19.00 10.49 14.03
C PHE A 160 19.19 9.53 12.86
N TYR A 161 20.30 9.62 12.14
CA TYR A 161 20.80 8.46 11.38
C TYR A 161 21.31 7.47 12.42
N SER A 162 20.36 6.82 13.09
CA SER A 162 20.73 5.85 14.09
C SER A 162 21.63 4.82 13.47
N LYS A 163 22.71 4.50 14.18
CA LYS A 163 23.49 3.31 13.91
C LYS A 163 22.49 2.14 13.80
N ASP A 164 22.49 1.47 12.64
CA ASP A 164 21.61 0.34 12.31
C ASP A 164 20.12 0.64 12.00
N ASN A 165 19.72 1.89 11.75
CA ASN A 165 18.33 2.29 11.43
C ASN A 165 17.31 1.85 12.52
N ILE A 166 17.67 2.01 13.80
CA ILE A 166 16.83 1.56 14.93
C ILE A 166 15.55 2.39 15.07
N TRP A 167 15.62 3.72 14.86
CA TRP A 167 14.44 4.58 14.92
C TRP A 167 13.44 4.19 13.85
N GLU A 168 13.91 4.13 12.60
CA GLU A 168 13.13 3.74 11.44
C GLU A 168 12.51 2.36 11.64
N THR A 169 13.29 1.40 12.16
CA THR A 169 12.79 0.05 12.44
C THR A 169 11.67 0.05 13.48
N LEU A 170 11.81 0.81 14.56
CA LEU A 170 10.82 0.86 15.64
C LEU A 170 9.58 1.66 15.24
N ILE A 171 9.74 2.76 14.50
CA ILE A 171 8.63 3.54 13.93
C ILE A 171 7.86 2.66 12.95
N PHE A 172 8.54 2.02 11.99
CA PHE A 172 7.92 1.16 10.97
C PHE A 172 7.06 0.04 11.60
N LYS A 173 7.56 -0.58 12.68
CA LYS A 173 6.85 -1.63 13.42
C LYS A 173 5.56 -1.19 14.10
N ASN A 174 5.45 0.10 14.42
CA ASN A 174 4.35 0.66 15.19
C ASN A 174 3.47 1.63 14.38
N LEU A 175 3.79 1.83 13.10
CA LEU A 175 3.06 2.74 12.24
C LEU A 175 1.71 2.14 11.85
N LEU A 176 0.65 2.91 12.12
CA LEU A 176 -0.72 2.56 11.80
C LEU A 176 -1.15 3.26 10.52
N VAL A 177 -2.14 2.65 9.86
CA VAL A 177 -2.76 3.15 8.64
C VAL A 177 -4.26 3.08 8.82
N ASP A 178 -4.92 4.22 8.68
CA ASP A 178 -6.37 4.29 8.61
C ASP A 178 -6.78 4.67 7.18
N LEU A 179 -7.89 4.10 6.70
CA LEU A 179 -8.34 4.26 5.33
C LEU A 179 -9.74 4.85 5.32
N THR A 180 -9.84 6.08 4.82
CA THR A 180 -11.09 6.81 4.75
C THR A 180 -11.14 7.59 3.45
N ASP A 181 -12.06 7.19 2.58
CA ASP A 181 -12.37 7.90 1.36
C ASP A 181 -13.59 8.80 1.57
N ASN A 182 -13.34 10.08 1.78
CA ASN A 182 -14.41 11.07 1.94
C ASN A 182 -15.05 11.50 0.61
N ASP A 183 -14.35 11.31 -0.52
CA ASP A 183 -14.78 11.87 -1.81
C ASP A 183 -15.64 10.88 -2.60
N HIS A 184 -15.17 9.64 -2.70
CA HIS A 184 -15.80 8.59 -3.53
C HIS A 184 -16.34 7.44 -2.69
N HIS A 185 -16.14 7.48 -1.35
CA HIS A 185 -16.61 6.49 -0.40
C HIS A 185 -16.29 5.03 -0.77
N THR A 186 -15.25 4.80 -1.58
CA THR A 186 -14.87 3.45 -2.02
C THR A 186 -14.11 2.72 -0.90
N TYR A 187 -13.16 3.42 -0.28
CA TYR A 187 -12.39 2.92 0.85
C TYR A 187 -13.06 3.34 2.15
N ARG A 188 -13.48 2.35 2.93
CA ARG A 188 -14.14 2.59 4.21
C ARG A 188 -13.69 1.53 5.19
N SER A 189 -12.41 1.58 5.56
CA SER A 189 -11.96 0.60 6.53
C SER A 189 -12.56 0.93 7.89
N ASN A 190 -13.36 0.00 8.41
CA ASN A 190 -13.88 0.06 9.78
C ASN A 190 -12.84 -0.42 10.81
N LYS A 191 -11.61 -0.71 10.34
CA LYS A 191 -10.49 -1.24 11.12
C LYS A 191 -9.25 -0.39 10.88
N THR A 192 -8.54 -0.11 11.96
CA THR A 192 -7.17 0.38 11.87
C THR A 192 -6.26 -0.74 11.36
N LEU A 193 -5.40 -0.41 10.41
CA LEU A 193 -4.40 -1.30 9.85
C LEU A 193 -3.01 -0.90 10.35
N LYS A 194 -2.01 -1.72 10.06
CA LYS A 194 -0.60 -1.41 10.32
C LYS A 194 0.24 -1.47 9.05
N VAL A 195 1.42 -0.87 9.08
CA VAL A 195 2.38 -1.02 7.98
C VAL A 195 3.08 -2.37 8.11
N ASP A 196 3.81 -2.63 9.19
CA ASP A 196 4.61 -3.86 9.30
C ASP A 196 3.78 -5.09 9.73
N TYR A 197 3.81 -6.16 8.92
CA TYR A 197 3.19 -7.43 9.28
C TYR A 197 3.86 -8.13 10.47
N SER A 198 5.14 -7.85 10.72
CA SER A 198 5.93 -8.43 11.82
C SER A 198 5.78 -7.68 13.15
N GLY A 199 5.04 -6.57 13.17
CA GLY A 199 4.82 -5.75 14.36
C GLY A 199 4.22 -6.54 15.54
N SER A 200 4.49 -6.07 16.76
CA SER A 200 4.12 -6.72 18.02
C SER A 200 2.60 -6.86 18.20
N ASP A 201 1.82 -5.94 17.65
CA ASP A 201 0.36 -5.98 17.72
C ASP A 201 -0.22 -6.92 16.64
N LYS A 202 -0.83 -8.03 17.10
CA LYS A 202 -1.49 -9.02 16.24
C LYS A 202 -2.94 -8.66 15.92
N ASN A 203 -3.48 -7.58 16.50
CA ASN A 203 -4.87 -7.18 16.30
C ASN A 203 -5.07 -6.47 14.96
N TYR A 204 -4.04 -5.79 14.45
CA TYR A 204 -4.10 -5.07 13.18
C TYR A 204 -3.55 -5.91 12.03
N LYS A 205 -4.29 -5.97 10.93
CA LYS A 205 -3.78 -6.51 9.66
C LYS A 205 -2.82 -5.52 9.03
N SER A 206 -1.77 -6.02 8.40
CA SER A 206 -0.82 -5.19 7.66
C SER A 206 -1.29 -4.91 6.23
N ILE A 207 -1.06 -3.69 5.73
CA ILE A 207 -1.30 -3.33 4.33
C ILE A 207 -0.27 -3.93 3.36
N LEU A 208 0.84 -4.50 3.87
CA LEU A 208 1.90 -5.11 3.09
C LEU A 208 1.54 -6.58 2.76
N GLY A 209 0.58 -6.73 1.86
CA GLY A 209 0.01 -8.00 1.43
C GLY A 209 0.85 -8.84 0.49
N LEU A 210 1.96 -8.29 0.00
CA LEU A 210 2.86 -8.93 -0.94
C LEU A 210 4.28 -9.05 -0.37
N LYS A 211 5.01 -10.06 -0.84
CA LYS A 211 6.41 -10.27 -0.50
C LYS A 211 7.24 -9.01 -0.82
N SER A 212 8.39 -8.88 -0.15
CA SER A 212 9.28 -7.71 -0.31
C SER A 212 8.65 -6.37 0.08
N ASN A 213 7.78 -6.38 1.10
CA ASN A 213 7.12 -5.19 1.65
C ASN A 213 6.33 -4.38 0.62
N GLN A 214 5.70 -5.10 -0.30
CA GLN A 214 4.81 -4.50 -1.30
C GLN A 214 3.39 -4.44 -0.76
N SER A 215 2.71 -3.35 -1.05
CA SER A 215 1.28 -3.19 -0.87
C SER A 215 0.59 -3.15 -2.21
N LEU A 216 -0.61 -3.74 -2.29
CA LEU A 216 -1.55 -3.54 -3.39
C LEU A 216 -2.64 -2.53 -3.02
N TYR A 217 -2.74 -2.14 -1.76
CA TYR A 217 -3.91 -1.49 -1.22
C TYR A 217 -3.53 -0.43 -0.17
N PRO A 218 -4.02 0.83 -0.28
CA PRO A 218 -4.98 1.30 -1.29
C PRO A 218 -4.39 1.56 -2.69
N PHE A 219 -3.07 1.49 -2.84
CA PHE A 219 -2.34 1.68 -4.09
C PHE A 219 -1.11 0.77 -4.13
N HIS A 220 -0.56 0.55 -5.32
CA HIS A 220 0.60 -0.31 -5.50
C HIS A 220 1.88 0.43 -5.11
N THR A 221 2.54 -0.02 -4.04
CA THR A 221 3.75 0.66 -3.51
C THR A 221 4.66 -0.29 -2.73
N ILE A 222 5.89 0.13 -2.47
CA ILE A 222 6.81 -0.50 -1.51
C ILE A 222 7.01 0.47 -0.36
N ILE A 223 6.75 0.01 0.86
CA ILE A 223 7.03 0.78 2.08
C ILE A 223 7.97 -0.05 2.94
N THR A 224 9.17 0.46 3.20
CA THR A 224 10.13 -0.16 4.11
C THR A 224 10.50 0.81 5.23
N LYS A 225 11.32 0.35 6.18
CA LYS A 225 11.92 1.26 7.17
C LYS A 225 12.70 2.41 6.51
N ASP A 226 13.29 2.21 5.33
CA ASP A 226 14.06 3.23 4.62
C ASP A 226 13.15 4.31 3.97
N SER A 227 11.83 4.09 3.95
CA SER A 227 10.84 5.10 3.61
C SER A 227 10.72 6.17 4.70
N ILE A 228 11.17 5.91 5.94
CA ILE A 228 11.11 6.88 7.05
C ILE A 228 12.37 7.73 7.00
N LYS A 229 12.20 9.05 6.92
CA LYS A 229 13.27 10.04 6.80
C LYS A 229 13.00 11.25 7.66
N ASN A 230 14.01 12.10 7.81
CA ASN A 230 13.90 13.41 8.46
C ASN A 230 13.25 13.30 9.85
N ILE A 231 13.77 12.38 10.67
CA ILE A 231 13.31 12.18 12.04
C ILE A 231 13.81 13.34 12.90
N LEU A 232 12.88 14.02 13.55
CA LEU A 232 13.09 15.16 14.43
C LEU A 232 12.47 14.85 15.79
N VAL A 233 13.18 15.26 16.85
CA VAL A 233 12.74 15.12 18.24
C VAL A 233 12.69 16.48 18.87
N THR A 234 11.60 16.73 19.59
CA THR A 234 11.40 17.94 20.40
C THR A 234 11.06 17.51 21.82
N ILE A 235 11.72 18.11 22.82
CA ILE A 235 11.48 17.85 24.24
C ILE A 235 11.17 19.16 24.94
N LYS A 236 9.93 19.33 25.39
CA LYS A 236 9.49 20.57 26.02
C LYS A 236 8.36 20.31 26.99
N ASP A 237 8.35 20.97 28.14
CA ASP A 237 7.29 20.85 29.15
C ASP A 237 7.00 19.38 29.54
N LYS A 238 8.05 18.56 29.70
CA LYS A 238 7.98 17.10 29.94
C LYS A 238 7.24 16.30 28.86
N LYS A 239 7.15 16.83 27.65
CA LYS A 239 6.61 16.14 26.48
C LYS A 239 7.72 15.80 25.51
N PHE A 240 7.69 14.58 25.00
CA PHE A 240 8.51 14.13 23.88
C PHE A 240 7.66 14.15 22.61
N THR A 241 8.06 14.91 21.61
CA THR A 241 7.43 14.94 20.29
C THR A 241 8.39 14.35 19.27
N LEU A 242 7.88 13.47 18.42
CA LEU A 242 8.56 12.83 17.31
C LEU A 242 7.87 13.26 16.02
N ASP A 243 8.62 13.91 15.14
CA ASP A 243 8.20 14.24 13.78
C ASP A 243 9.05 13.44 12.79
N PHE A 244 8.43 12.92 11.73
CA PHE A 244 9.15 12.26 10.65
C PHE A 244 8.39 12.36 9.33
N GLU A 245 9.11 12.12 8.25
CA GLU A 245 8.56 12.04 6.91
C GLU A 245 8.54 10.58 6.44
N LEU A 246 7.40 10.15 5.93
CA LEU A 246 7.24 8.88 5.24
C LEU A 246 7.22 9.14 3.72
N HIS A 247 8.24 8.64 3.05
CA HIS A 247 8.50 8.79 1.61
C HIS A 247 7.99 7.53 0.90
N ILE A 248 6.80 7.63 0.31
CA ILE A 248 6.13 6.49 -0.34
C ILE A 248 6.30 6.61 -1.85
N PRO A 249 7.00 5.67 -2.51
CA PRO A 249 7.06 5.66 -3.97
C PRO A 249 5.69 5.34 -4.56
N ILE A 250 5.23 6.17 -5.50
CA ILE A 250 4.00 5.92 -6.24
C ILE A 250 4.39 5.34 -7.59
N TYR A 251 3.91 4.14 -7.88
CA TYR A 251 4.28 3.43 -9.11
C TYR A 251 3.36 3.80 -10.27
N SER A 252 3.98 3.95 -11.43
CA SER A 252 3.31 3.81 -12.73
C SER A 252 3.94 2.60 -13.41
N THR A 253 3.18 1.52 -13.52
CA THR A 253 3.65 0.28 -14.14
C THR A 253 3.33 0.32 -15.63
N SER A 254 4.24 -0.15 -16.48
CA SER A 254 3.88 -0.54 -17.84
C SER A 254 3.01 -1.81 -17.81
N PHE A 255 2.56 -2.26 -18.99
CA PHE A 255 1.91 -3.56 -19.11
C PHE A 255 2.80 -4.65 -18.54
N SER A 256 2.30 -5.31 -17.49
CA SER A 256 2.98 -6.38 -16.81
C SER A 256 1.99 -7.35 -16.19
N ASN A 257 2.47 -8.54 -15.85
CA ASN A 257 1.73 -9.51 -15.08
C ASN A 257 1.84 -9.26 -13.57
N LEU A 258 1.99 -8.01 -13.08
CA LEU A 258 2.18 -7.65 -11.66
C LEU A 258 3.42 -8.25 -10.96
N LEU A 259 4.17 -9.18 -11.56
CA LEU A 259 5.37 -9.77 -10.97
C LEU A 259 6.61 -8.87 -11.15
N SER A 260 6.61 -8.00 -12.16
CA SER A 260 7.69 -7.06 -12.41
C SER A 260 7.49 -5.79 -11.59
N GLN A 261 8.52 -5.39 -10.84
CA GLN A 261 8.55 -4.10 -10.15
C GLN A 261 8.65 -2.99 -11.20
N ALA A 262 7.74 -2.02 -11.15
CA ALA A 262 7.89 -0.80 -11.92
C ALA A 262 8.79 0.20 -11.16
N GLY A 263 9.54 1.00 -11.91
CA GLY A 263 10.20 2.18 -11.35
C GLY A 263 9.16 3.19 -10.85
N SER A 264 9.52 3.97 -9.83
CA SER A 264 8.76 5.15 -9.42
C SER A 264 9.56 6.40 -9.73
N ASP A 265 8.93 7.35 -10.43
CA ASP A 265 9.50 8.68 -10.66
C ASP A 265 8.97 9.71 -9.65
N ARG A 266 8.00 9.34 -8.79
CA ARG A 266 7.35 10.26 -7.87
C ARG A 266 7.16 9.69 -6.47
N ILE A 267 7.51 10.51 -5.49
CA ILE A 267 7.41 10.19 -4.07
C ILE A 267 6.26 11.00 -3.46
N LEU A 268 5.32 10.32 -2.83
CA LEU A 268 4.36 10.94 -1.93
C LEU A 268 5.04 11.16 -0.57
N LEU A 269 5.01 12.40 -0.10
CA LEU A 269 5.57 12.78 1.19
C LEU A 269 4.44 12.92 2.21
N VAL A 270 4.43 12.04 3.20
CA VAL A 270 3.49 12.09 4.33
C VAL A 270 4.25 12.53 5.57
N ARG A 271 3.77 13.59 6.24
CA ARG A 271 4.32 14.03 7.53
C ARG A 271 3.51 13.44 8.67
N VAL A 272 4.22 12.84 9.62
CA VAL A 272 3.63 12.27 10.84
C VAL A 272 4.28 12.94 12.05
N SER A 273 3.44 13.38 12.98
CA SER A 273 3.85 14.00 14.23
C SER A 273 3.13 13.31 15.37
N GLN A 274 3.86 12.95 16.42
CA GLN A 274 3.26 12.36 17.61
C GLN A 274 3.96 12.83 18.89
N THR A 275 3.15 13.13 19.90
CA THR A 275 3.65 13.53 21.23
C THR A 275 3.26 12.51 22.30
N THR A 276 4.14 12.33 23.29
CA THR A 276 3.86 11.55 24.50
C THR A 276 4.44 12.25 25.73
N GLN A 277 3.95 11.89 26.91
CA GLN A 277 4.49 12.42 28.18
C GLN A 277 5.75 11.64 28.59
N ILE A 278 6.70 12.35 29.19
CA ILE A 278 7.92 11.78 29.77
C ILE A 278 7.68 11.63 31.28
N ASP A 279 7.78 10.40 31.77
CA ASP A 279 7.66 10.06 33.19
C ASP A 279 8.86 10.58 34.00
#